data_AF-Q874A1-F1
#
_entry.id   AF-Q874A1-F1
#
_cell.length_a   1.000
_cell.length_b   1.000
_cell.length_c   1.000
_cell.angle_alpha   90.00
_cell.angle_beta   90.00
_cell.angle_gamma   90.00
#
_symmetry.space_group_name_H-M   'P 1'
#
loop_
_entity.id
_entity.type
_entity.pdbx_description
1 polymer ?
#
loop_
_entity_poly.entity_id
_entity_poly.type
_entity_poly.pdbx_seq_one_letter_code
_entity_poly.pdbx_strand_id
1 'polypeptide(L)'
;EDTWHYWFHRGLHHGVFYKYIHKQHHRYAAPFGLTAEYAHPVEVALLGMGTVGIPLVWCYFTRDLHLFTISLWICLRLFQAVDAHSGYEFPWSLHHFLPFWAGADHHHEDH
;
A
#
# COMPACT_ATOMS: atom_id res chain seq x y z
N GLU A 1 -0.92 -8.11 -5.72
CA GLU A 1 -1.02 -7.18 -4.59
C GLU A 1 -1.89 -5.99 -5.00
N ASP A 2 -1.62 -5.30 -6.11
CA ASP A 2 -2.36 -4.09 -6.47
C ASP A 2 -3.88 -4.31 -6.61
N THR A 3 -4.32 -5.41 -7.22
CA THR A 3 -5.74 -5.77 -7.29
C THR A 3 -6.35 -5.97 -5.90
N TRP A 4 -5.62 -6.59 -4.97
CA TRP A 4 -6.06 -6.79 -3.59
C TRP A 4 -6.17 -5.44 -2.89
N HIS A 5 -5.11 -4.64 -2.98
CA HIS A 5 -5.04 -3.32 -2.37
C HIS A 5 -6.19 -2.44 -2.86
N TYR A 6 -6.37 -2.32 -4.17
CA TYR A 6 -7.41 -1.49 -4.78
C TYR A 6 -8.83 -1.82 -4.31
N TRP A 7 -9.24 -3.10 -4.40
CA TRP A 7 -10.62 -3.47 -4.07
C TRP A 7 -10.91 -3.38 -2.58
N PHE A 8 -9.96 -3.77 -1.72
CA PHE A 8 -10.15 -3.65 -0.28
C PHE A 8 -10.05 -2.21 0.19
N HIS A 9 -9.11 -1.41 -0.32
CA HIS A 9 -9.00 0.01 -0.03
C HIS A 9 -10.28 0.76 -0.43
N ARG A 10 -10.77 0.54 -1.66
CA ARG A 10 -12.06 1.09 -2.10
C ARG A 10 -13.22 0.64 -1.21
N GLY A 11 -13.24 -0.62 -0.79
CA GLY A 11 -14.25 -1.12 0.15
C GLY A 11 -14.20 -0.43 1.52
N LEU A 12 -12.99 -0.13 2.01
CA LEU A 12 -12.77 0.59 3.27
C LEU A 12 -13.28 2.03 3.23
N HIS A 13 -13.40 2.64 2.05
CA HIS A 13 -14.02 3.95 1.85
C HIS A 13 -15.55 3.98 1.99
N HIS A 14 -16.21 2.85 2.24
CA HIS A 14 -17.68 2.79 2.28
C HIS A 14 -18.28 2.62 3.68
N GLY A 15 -19.24 3.48 4.01
CA GLY A 15 -20.16 3.33 5.15
C GLY A 15 -19.48 3.16 6.51
N VAL A 16 -19.75 2.03 7.17
CA VAL A 16 -19.20 1.72 8.50
C VAL A 16 -17.70 1.45 8.47
N PHE A 17 -17.17 0.90 7.39
CA PHE A 17 -15.74 0.63 7.25
C PHE A 17 -14.96 1.94 7.22
N TYR A 18 -15.47 2.94 6.50
CA TYR A 18 -14.86 4.26 6.52
C TYR A 18 -14.89 4.85 7.92
N LYS A 19 -16.08 4.92 8.53
CA LYS A 19 -16.28 5.58 9.81
C LYS A 19 -15.39 5.02 10.94
N TYR A 20 -15.22 3.70 11.00
CA TYR A 20 -14.58 3.03 12.12
C TYR A 20 -13.16 2.54 11.85
N ILE A 21 -12.78 2.33 10.59
CA ILE A 21 -11.47 1.80 10.22
C ILE A 21 -10.69 2.86 9.43
N HIS A 22 -11.18 3.22 8.25
CA HIS A 22 -10.40 4.00 7.29
C HIS A 22 -10.28 5.50 7.63
N LYS A 23 -11.22 6.04 8.41
CA LYS A 23 -11.19 7.45 8.83
C LYS A 23 -9.92 7.82 9.60
N GLN A 24 -9.28 6.86 10.28
CA GLN A 24 -7.99 7.10 10.94
C GLN A 24 -6.88 7.38 9.92
N HIS A 25 -6.83 6.63 8.82
CA HIS A 25 -5.87 6.80 7.73
C HIS A 25 -6.01 8.20 7.10
N HIS A 26 -7.25 8.66 6.89
CA HIS A 26 -7.57 10.00 6.38
C HIS A 26 -7.47 11.15 7.41
N ARG A 27 -6.89 10.91 8.59
CA ARG A 27 -6.80 11.94 9.63
C ARG A 27 -5.93 13.13 9.20
N TYR A 28 -4.93 12.90 8.36
CA TYR A 28 -3.95 13.91 7.95
C TYR A 28 -4.15 14.27 6.47
N ALA A 29 -4.64 15.48 6.22
CA ALA A 29 -4.97 15.97 4.87
C ALA A 29 -3.74 16.24 3.97
N ALA A 30 -2.58 16.50 4.58
CA ALA A 30 -1.30 16.54 3.89
C ALA A 30 -0.45 15.40 4.47
N PRO A 31 -0.64 14.16 4.00
CA PRO A 31 0.17 13.07 4.49
C PRO A 31 1.63 13.38 4.16
N PHE A 32 2.48 13.43 5.17
CA PHE A 32 3.90 13.17 4.92
C PHE A 32 4.00 11.66 4.63
N GLY A 33 4.84 11.21 3.72
CA GLY A 33 4.76 9.81 3.23
C GLY A 33 4.78 8.74 4.35
N LEU A 34 5.37 9.01 5.53
CA LEU A 34 5.33 8.09 6.68
C LEU A 34 3.95 8.02 7.38
N THR A 35 3.09 9.05 7.27
CA THR A 35 1.69 8.96 7.72
C THR A 35 0.84 8.00 6.91
N ALA A 36 1.31 7.52 5.75
CA ALA A 36 0.65 6.42 5.04
C ALA A 36 0.40 5.22 5.95
N GLU A 37 1.35 4.94 6.85
CA GLU A 37 1.30 3.83 7.80
C GLU A 37 0.47 4.15 9.07
N TYR A 38 -0.02 5.39 9.22
CA TYR A 38 -0.92 5.75 10.32
C TYR A 38 -2.35 5.29 10.01
N ALA A 39 -2.58 3.99 10.10
CA ALA A 39 -3.87 3.38 9.82
C ALA A 39 -4.39 2.54 10.99
N HIS A 40 -5.67 2.18 10.93
CA HIS A 40 -6.25 1.26 11.91
C HIS A 40 -5.62 -0.14 11.75
N PRO A 41 -5.31 -0.89 12.83
CA PRO A 41 -4.63 -2.18 12.72
C PRO A 41 -5.30 -3.21 11.80
N VAL A 42 -6.64 -3.17 11.73
CA VAL A 42 -7.41 -4.04 10.80
C VAL A 42 -7.14 -3.68 9.34
N GLU A 43 -7.02 -2.40 9.01
CA GLU A 43 -6.67 -1.96 7.66
C GLU A 43 -5.24 -2.37 7.30
N VAL A 44 -4.28 -2.15 8.21
CA VAL A 44 -2.89 -2.59 8.03
C VAL A 44 -2.83 -4.11 7.78
N ALA A 45 -3.55 -4.91 8.58
CA ALA A 45 -3.59 -6.36 8.41
C ALA A 45 -4.27 -6.77 7.10
N LEU A 46 -5.40 -6.16 6.75
CA LEU A 46 -6.17 -6.47 5.55
C LEU A 46 -5.40 -6.14 4.29
N LEU A 47 -4.89 -4.91 4.16
CA LEU A 47 -4.16 -4.47 2.98
C LEU A 47 -2.77 -5.13 2.92
N GLY A 48 -2.07 -5.25 4.06
CA GLY A 48 -0.77 -5.92 4.16
C GLY A 48 -0.80 -7.42 3.83
N MET A 49 -1.95 -8.09 3.99
CA MET A 49 -2.13 -9.47 3.56
C MET A 49 -1.94 -9.63 2.05
N GLY A 50 -2.30 -8.64 1.24
CA GLY A 50 -2.03 -8.65 -0.20
C GLY A 50 -0.53 -8.66 -0.54
N THR A 51 0.28 -8.02 0.31
CA THR A 51 1.74 -7.87 0.12
C THR A 51 2.51 -9.07 0.61
N VAL A 52 2.17 -9.57 1.80
CA VAL A 52 2.94 -10.64 2.49
C VAL A 52 2.27 -12.01 2.32
N GLY A 53 0.95 -12.05 2.20
CA GLY A 53 0.18 -13.30 2.07
C GLY A 53 0.50 -14.06 0.78
N ILE A 54 0.67 -13.37 -0.35
CA ILE A 54 1.01 -14.02 -1.64
C ILE A 54 2.36 -14.76 -1.55
N PRO A 55 3.47 -14.13 -1.10
CA PRO A 55 4.73 -14.84 -0.86
C PRO A 55 4.63 -15.98 0.16
N LEU A 56 3.83 -15.82 1.21
CA LEU A 56 3.63 -16.88 2.21
C LEU A 56 2.89 -18.09 1.64
N VAL A 57 1.84 -17.87 0.85
CA VAL A 57 1.11 -18.93 0.15
C VAL A 57 2.03 -19.62 -0.86
N TRP A 58 2.83 -18.85 -1.61
CA TRP A 58 3.83 -19.41 -2.52
C TRP A 58 4.82 -20.32 -1.79
N CYS A 59 5.44 -19.81 -0.71
CA CYS A 59 6.36 -20.56 0.15
C CYS A 59 5.72 -21.83 0.73
N TYR A 60 4.44 -21.78 1.12
CA TYR A 60 3.74 -22.95 1.62
C TYR A 60 3.73 -24.11 0.62
N PHE A 61 3.55 -23.82 -0.67
CA PHE A 61 3.55 -24.82 -1.73
C PHE A 61 4.96 -25.20 -2.22
N THR A 62 5.84 -24.23 -2.40
CA THR A 62 7.18 -24.46 -2.97
C THR A 62 8.21 -24.89 -1.94
N ARG A 63 7.95 -24.65 -0.65
CA ARG A 63 8.91 -24.79 0.47
C ARG A 63 10.20 -23.98 0.27
N ASP A 64 10.16 -22.98 -0.61
CA ASP A 64 11.30 -22.16 -1.00
C ASP A 64 10.94 -20.68 -0.88
N LEU A 65 11.67 -19.98 -0.03
CA LEU A 65 11.53 -18.55 0.20
C LEU A 65 12.91 -17.93 0.38
N HIS A 66 13.32 -17.17 -0.63
CA HIS A 66 14.56 -16.42 -0.58
C HIS A 66 14.37 -15.12 0.22
N LEU A 67 14.98 -15.03 1.41
CA LEU A 67 14.80 -13.91 2.34
C LEU A 67 15.15 -12.54 1.75
N PHE A 68 16.14 -12.49 0.86
CA PHE A 68 16.50 -11.25 0.18
C PHE A 68 15.38 -10.79 -0.76
N THR A 69 14.72 -11.72 -1.46
CA THR A 69 13.66 -11.39 -2.42
C THR A 69 12.44 -10.82 -1.71
N ILE A 70 12.03 -11.43 -0.58
CA ILE A 70 10.88 -10.93 0.19
C ILE A 70 11.20 -9.60 0.88
N SER A 71 12.42 -9.42 1.39
CA SER A 71 12.85 -8.16 1.99
C SER A 71 12.87 -7.04 0.95
N LEU A 72 13.43 -7.30 -0.24
CA LEU A 72 13.45 -6.34 -1.34
C LEU A 72 12.02 -5.99 -1.79
N TRP A 73 11.15 -6.99 -1.93
CA TRP A 73 9.74 -6.79 -2.26
C TRP A 73 9.02 -5.89 -1.24
N ILE A 74 9.15 -6.18 0.06
CA ILE A 74 8.53 -5.38 1.12
C ILE A 74 9.09 -3.95 1.12
N CYS A 75 10.40 -3.76 0.97
CA CYS A 75 11.01 -2.44 0.88
C CYS A 75 10.47 -1.63 -0.31
N LEU A 76 10.32 -2.25 -1.48
CA LEU A 76 9.75 -1.59 -2.65
C LEU A 76 8.29 -1.17 -2.39
N ARG A 77 7.47 -2.05 -1.77
CA ARG A 77 6.07 -1.70 -1.46
C ARG A 77 5.93 -0.60 -0.42
N LEU A 78 6.79 -0.57 0.61
CA LEU A 78 6.83 0.54 1.56
C LEU A 78 7.27 1.83 0.89
N PHE A 79 8.27 1.76 0.00
CA PHE A 79 8.68 2.92 -0.78
C PHE A 79 7.54 3.44 -1.67
N GLN A 80 6.78 2.55 -2.31
CA GLN A 80 5.59 2.91 -3.08
C GLN A 80 4.54 3.62 -2.23
N ALA A 81 4.23 3.09 -1.05
CA ALA A 81 3.27 3.69 -0.15
C ALA A 81 3.70 5.12 0.25
N VAL A 82 4.97 5.29 0.61
CA VAL A 82 5.55 6.60 0.94
C VAL A 82 5.51 7.55 -0.25
N ASP A 83 5.89 7.10 -1.45
CA ASP A 83 5.87 7.89 -2.70
C ASP A 83 4.45 8.38 -3.00
N ALA A 84 3.48 7.45 -3.03
CA ALA A 84 2.07 7.72 -3.29
C ALA A 84 1.40 8.66 -2.26
N HIS A 85 1.83 8.60 -1.00
CA HIS A 85 1.26 9.43 0.07
C HIS A 85 2.12 10.65 0.40
N SER A 86 3.20 10.90 -0.34
CA SER A 86 4.08 12.04 -0.06
C SER A 86 3.46 13.37 -0.45
N GLY A 87 2.51 13.36 -1.39
CA GLY A 87 1.97 14.56 -2.02
C GLY A 87 2.98 15.30 -2.91
N TYR A 88 4.12 14.67 -3.21
CA TYR A 88 5.19 15.22 -4.04
C TYR A 88 5.46 14.32 -5.23
N GLU A 89 5.62 14.93 -6.40
CA GLU A 89 6.12 14.26 -7.59
C GLU A 89 7.63 14.46 -7.69
N PHE A 90 8.40 13.44 -7.29
CA PHE A 90 9.86 13.50 -7.34
C PHE A 90 10.38 13.12 -8.73
N PRO A 91 11.48 13.71 -9.22
CA PRO A 91 12.09 13.31 -10.50
C PRO A 91 12.50 11.82 -10.58
N TRP A 92 12.62 11.16 -9.43
CA TRP A 92 12.99 9.75 -9.29
C TRP A 92 11.83 8.85 -8.83
N SER A 93 10.61 9.36 -8.70
CA SER A 93 9.43 8.53 -8.43
C SER A 93 9.33 7.45 -9.50
N LEU A 94 9.11 6.20 -9.08
CA LEU A 94 9.27 5.04 -9.97
C LEU A 94 8.21 5.00 -11.07
N HIS A 95 7.09 5.71 -10.91
CA HIS A 95 6.05 5.85 -11.93
C HIS A 95 6.60 6.47 -13.25
N HIS A 96 7.65 7.29 -13.18
CA HIS A 96 8.30 7.86 -14.37
C HIS A 96 9.03 6.80 -15.22
N PHE A 97 9.44 5.67 -14.62
CA PHE A 97 10.23 4.63 -15.28
C PHE A 97 9.42 3.34 -15.50
N LEU A 98 8.41 3.09 -14.66
CA LEU A 98 7.61 1.87 -14.64
C LEU A 98 6.12 2.20 -14.82
N PRO A 99 5.50 1.84 -15.95
CA PRO A 99 4.13 2.24 -16.27
C PRO A 99 3.05 1.58 -15.40
N PHE A 100 3.42 0.63 -14.53
CA PHE A 100 2.55 -0.06 -13.60
C PHE A 100 2.80 0.35 -12.13
N TRP A 101 3.62 1.37 -11.90
CA TRP A 101 3.86 1.93 -10.58
C TRP A 101 3.00 3.17 -10.39
N ALA A 102 2.17 3.21 -9.35
CA ALA A 102 1.34 4.38 -9.05
C ALA A 102 2.12 5.41 -8.23
N GLY A 103 2.10 6.68 -8.66
CA GLY A 103 2.69 7.82 -7.97
C GLY A 103 1.71 8.58 -7.07
N ALA A 104 2.09 9.77 -6.60
CA ALA A 104 1.27 10.58 -5.71
C ALA A 104 0.01 11.09 -6.40
N ASP A 105 0.11 11.53 -7.67
CA ASP A 105 -1.03 12.01 -8.46
C ASP A 105 -2.16 10.97 -8.54
N HIS A 106 -1.82 9.71 -8.83
CA HIS A 106 -2.82 8.63 -8.92
C HIS A 106 -3.50 8.37 -7.57
N HIS A 107 -2.72 8.45 -6.49
CA HIS A 107 -3.24 8.26 -5.15
C HIS A 107 -4.19 9.38 -4.73
N HIS A 108 -3.99 10.62 -5.20
CA HIS A 108 -4.93 11.72 -4.95
C HIS A 108 -6.26 11.58 -5.69
N GLU A 109 -6.30 10.97 -6.87
CA GLU A 109 -7.53 10.73 -7.63
C GLU A 109 -8.40 9.59 -7.04
N ASP A 110 -7.78 8.66 -6.33
CA ASP A 110 -8.43 7.48 -5.73
C ASP A 110 -8.91 7.71 -4.27
N HIS A 111 -8.95 8.96 -3.80
CA HIS A 111 -9.49 9.40 -2.50
C HIS A 111 -10.95 9.85 -2.56
#